data_AF-A0A8X7UPH9-F1
#
_entry.id   AF-A0A8X7UPH9-F1
#
_cell.length_a   1.000
_cell.length_b   1.000
_cell.length_c   1.000
_cell.angle_alpha   90.00
_cell.angle_beta   90.00
_cell.angle_gamma   90.00
#
_symmetry.space_group_name_H-M   'P 1'
#
loop_
_entity.id
_entity.type
_entity.pdbx_description
1 polymer ?
#
loop_
_entity_poly.entity_id
_entity_poly.type
_entity_poly.pdbx_seq_one_letter_code
_entity_poly.pdbx_strand_id
1 'polypeptide(L)'
;GETFDDWIREMVVGPNFVVKSYPRFCTRGYAFTIQKRRRSSTTYDAGVCSASGDDVYYGHIHEILEIKYLGMVGLRCTVFYCDWHDNTPDRGVRTDAFGVTSVNSRRKLQYYDPFILASQADQ
;
A
#
# COMPACT_ATOMS: atom_id res chain seq x y z
N GLY A 1 4.15 16.60 36.25
CA GLY A 1 4.37 15.54 35.26
C GLY A 1 3.43 15.79 34.11
N GLU A 2 3.86 15.55 32.87
CA GLU A 2 3.00 15.72 31.70
C GLU A 2 1.81 14.76 31.76
N THR A 3 0.61 15.29 31.55
CA THR A 3 -0.63 14.52 31.45
C THR A 3 -0.93 14.25 29.99
N PHE A 4 -0.96 12.98 29.60
CA PHE A 4 -1.39 12.56 28.28
C PHE A 4 -2.89 12.26 28.27
N ASP A 5 -3.55 12.59 27.18
CA ASP A 5 -4.91 12.16 26.92
C ASP A 5 -5.00 10.62 26.89
N ASP A 6 -6.13 10.08 27.32
CA ASP A 6 -6.30 8.63 27.41
C ASP A 6 -6.18 7.91 26.05
N TRP A 7 -6.55 8.58 24.94
CA TRP A 7 -6.42 8.01 23.60
C TRP A 7 -4.96 7.77 23.19
N ILE A 8 -4.01 8.60 23.67
CA ILE A 8 -2.58 8.39 23.45
C ILE A 8 -2.13 7.14 24.20
N ARG A 9 -2.56 6.97 25.45
CA ARG A 9 -2.22 5.80 26.28
C ARG A 9 -2.76 4.51 25.68
N GLU A 10 -4.00 4.54 25.17
CA GLU A 10 -4.62 3.41 24.46
C GLU A 10 -3.85 3.05 23.19
N MET A 11 -3.44 4.04 22.39
CA MET A 11 -2.67 3.81 21.17
C MET A 11 -1.33 3.10 21.43
N VAL A 12 -0.65 3.43 22.54
CA VAL A 12 0.64 2.83 22.91
C VAL A 12 0.52 1.34 23.28
N VAL A 13 -0.66 0.87 23.70
CA VAL A 13 -0.92 -0.57 23.93
C VAL A 13 -0.84 -1.36 22.62
N GLY A 14 -1.05 -0.69 21.49
CA GLY A 14 -0.95 -1.26 20.16
C GLY A 14 -2.28 -1.74 19.58
N PRO A 15 -2.24 -2.21 18.32
CA PRO A 15 -3.43 -2.65 17.62
C PRO A 15 -3.91 -4.03 18.09
N ASN A 16 -5.17 -4.34 17.79
CA ASN A 16 -5.68 -5.69 17.90
C ASN A 16 -4.96 -6.61 16.90
N PHE A 17 -4.62 -7.82 17.33
CA PHE A 17 -3.99 -8.85 16.50
C PHE A 17 -4.96 -9.53 15.51
N VAL A 18 -6.22 -9.09 15.48
CA VAL A 18 -7.23 -9.51 14.49
C VAL A 18 -7.47 -8.36 13.51
N VAL A 19 -7.20 -8.63 12.23
CA VAL A 19 -7.40 -7.69 11.12
C VAL A 19 -8.59 -8.09 10.26
N LYS A 20 -9.22 -7.11 9.61
CA LYS A 20 -10.24 -7.36 8.58
C LYS A 20 -9.64 -7.15 7.20
N SER A 21 -9.84 -8.09 6.28
CA SER A 21 -9.42 -7.94 4.89
C SER A 21 -10.56 -7.50 3.98
N TYR A 22 -10.21 -6.73 2.94
CA TYR A 22 -11.15 -6.18 1.96
C TYR A 22 -10.71 -6.48 0.52
N PRO A 23 -11.65 -6.76 -0.40
CA PRO A 23 -11.31 -7.00 -1.81
C PRO A 23 -11.05 -5.69 -2.59
N ARG A 24 -11.52 -4.56 -2.06
CA ARG A 24 -11.43 -3.23 -2.68
C ARG A 24 -11.37 -2.15 -1.61
N PHE A 25 -10.71 -1.04 -1.90
CA PHE A 25 -10.69 0.16 -1.06
C PHE A 25 -10.69 1.43 -1.90
N CYS A 26 -11.52 2.41 -1.54
CA CYS A 26 -11.62 3.67 -2.25
C CYS A 26 -11.13 4.81 -1.36
N THR A 27 -10.17 5.60 -1.86
CA THR A 27 -9.63 6.76 -1.15
C THR A 27 -8.99 7.71 -2.15
N ARG A 28 -8.98 9.02 -1.86
CA ARG A 28 -8.29 10.06 -2.66
C ARG A 28 -8.62 10.05 -4.17
N GLY A 29 -9.79 9.54 -4.57
CA GLY A 29 -10.20 9.45 -5.98
C GLY A 29 -9.84 8.13 -6.67
N TYR A 30 -9.14 7.23 -5.99
CA TYR A 30 -8.77 5.90 -6.48
C TYR A 30 -9.73 4.82 -5.98
N ALA A 31 -9.81 3.73 -6.75
CA ALA A 31 -10.55 2.52 -6.40
C ALA A 31 -9.64 1.30 -6.50
N PHE A 32 -8.84 1.11 -5.46
CA PHE A 32 -7.86 0.03 -5.37
C PHE A 32 -8.52 -1.33 -5.27
N THR A 33 -8.06 -2.30 -6.05
CA THR A 33 -8.49 -3.71 -5.98
C THR A 33 -7.29 -4.61 -5.70
N ILE A 34 -7.53 -5.69 -4.95
CA ILE A 34 -6.52 -6.74 -4.81
C ILE A 34 -6.27 -7.41 -6.17
N GLN A 35 -5.03 -7.84 -6.40
CA GLN A 35 -4.67 -8.59 -7.60
C GLN A 35 -5.41 -9.93 -7.61
N LYS A 36 -6.34 -10.10 -8.54
CA LYS A 36 -6.98 -11.39 -8.79
C LYS A 36 -6.10 -12.21 -9.71
N ARG A 37 -5.93 -13.50 -9.40
CA ARG A 37 -5.22 -14.52 -10.19
C ARG A 37 -5.94 -14.85 -11.53
N ARG A 38 -6.45 -13.87 -12.27
CA ARG A 38 -7.19 -14.09 -13.54
C ARG A 38 -6.23 -14.16 -14.72
N ARG A 39 -6.04 -15.38 -15.26
CA ARG A 39 -5.16 -15.71 -16.39
C ARG A 39 -5.47 -15.02 -17.74
N SER A 40 -6.46 -14.12 -17.86
CA SER A 40 -6.99 -13.70 -19.18
C SER A 40 -7.28 -12.21 -19.37
N SER A 41 -6.90 -11.31 -18.45
CA SER A 41 -7.08 -9.87 -18.69
C SER A 41 -5.80 -9.26 -19.27
N THR A 42 -5.92 -8.59 -20.42
CA THR A 42 -4.84 -7.82 -21.06
C THR A 42 -4.46 -6.56 -20.27
N THR A 43 -5.39 -6.04 -19.47
CA THR A 43 -5.19 -4.88 -18.60
C THR A 43 -5.47 -5.26 -17.14
N TYR A 44 -4.57 -4.89 -16.24
CA TYR A 44 -4.71 -5.07 -14.79
C TYR A 44 -4.91 -3.71 -14.13
N ASP A 45 -6.01 -3.54 -13.41
CA ASP A 45 -6.38 -2.35 -12.63
C ASP A 45 -5.96 -2.45 -11.15
N ALA A 46 -5.14 -3.45 -10.82
CA ALA A 46 -4.66 -3.72 -9.45
C ALA A 46 -3.28 -3.09 -9.15
N GLY A 47 -2.86 -2.13 -9.98
CA GLY A 47 -1.61 -1.40 -9.80
C GLY A 47 -1.69 -0.44 -8.61
N VAL A 48 -0.56 -0.23 -7.96
CA VAL A 48 -0.40 0.79 -6.92
C VAL A 48 0.99 1.39 -7.06
N CYS A 49 1.10 2.69 -6.78
CA CYS A 49 2.36 3.36 -6.58
C CYS A 49 2.42 4.11 -5.25
N SER A 50 3.64 4.35 -4.78
CA SER A 50 3.92 5.15 -3.58
C SER A 50 5.24 5.88 -3.79
N ALA A 51 5.27 7.17 -3.44
CA ALA A 51 6.45 8.00 -3.53
C ALA A 51 7.14 8.14 -2.17
N SER A 52 8.46 8.05 -2.17
CA SER A 52 9.30 8.28 -0.99
C SER A 52 10.51 9.11 -1.39
N GLY A 53 10.47 10.40 -1.09
CA GLY A 53 11.47 11.35 -1.61
C GLY A 53 11.37 11.44 -3.13
N ASP A 54 12.50 11.21 -3.80
CA ASP A 54 12.58 11.23 -5.27
C ASP A 54 12.27 9.87 -5.92
N ASP A 55 12.13 8.81 -5.11
CA ASP A 55 11.86 7.46 -5.60
C ASP A 55 10.35 7.16 -5.66
N VAL A 56 9.93 6.51 -6.74
CA VAL A 56 8.56 5.98 -6.89
C VAL A 56 8.60 4.47 -7.00
N TYR A 57 7.84 3.82 -6.12
CA TYR A 57 7.68 2.38 -6.10
C TYR A 57 6.40 2.01 -6.84
N TYR A 58 6.47 0.95 -7.63
CA TYR A 58 5.33 0.42 -8.38
C TYR A 58 5.12 -1.04 -8.02
N GLY A 59 3.88 -1.43 -7.78
CA GLY A 59 3.55 -2.75 -7.31
C GLY A 59 2.12 -3.13 -7.61
N HIS A 60 1.70 -4.23 -6.99
CA HIS A 60 0.32 -4.66 -6.97
C HIS A 60 -0.11 -4.99 -5.56
N ILE A 61 -1.38 -4.73 -5.27
CA ILE A 61 -1.95 -4.98 -3.94
C ILE A 61 -2.27 -6.46 -3.81
N HIS A 62 -1.60 -7.12 -2.88
CA HIS A 62 -1.87 -8.51 -2.51
C HIS A 62 -3.09 -8.60 -1.58
N GLU A 63 -3.11 -7.74 -0.55
CA GLU A 63 -4.18 -7.71 0.44
C GLU A 63 -4.41 -6.29 0.96
N ILE A 64 -5.65 -5.98 1.32
CA ILE A 64 -6.03 -4.72 1.96
C ILE A 64 -6.52 -5.05 3.36
N LEU A 65 -5.89 -4.47 4.38
CA LEU A 65 -6.14 -4.79 5.79
C LEU A 65 -6.59 -3.55 6.56
N GLU A 66 -7.72 -3.64 7.26
CA GLU A 66 -8.12 -2.68 8.30
C GLU A 66 -7.61 -3.17 9.65
N ILE A 67 -6.74 -2.37 10.25
CA ILE A 67 -6.20 -2.56 11.59
C ILE A 67 -6.99 -1.67 12.55
N LYS A 68 -7.35 -2.22 13.72
CA LYS A 68 -8.09 -1.50 14.76
C LYS A 68 -7.29 -1.44 16.04
N TYR A 69 -7.34 -0.31 16.71
CA TYR A 69 -6.82 -0.16 18.07
C TYR A 69 -7.97 -0.31 19.06
N LEU A 70 -7.66 -0.92 20.21
CA LEU A 70 -8.57 -0.92 21.35
C LEU A 70 -8.62 0.49 21.95
N GLY A 71 -9.76 0.86 22.52
CA GLY A 71 -9.91 2.16 23.16
C GLY A 71 -11.16 2.92 22.76
N MET A 72 -11.47 3.98 23.49
CA MET A 72 -12.72 4.73 23.33
C MET A 72 -12.83 5.42 21.96
N VAL A 73 -11.70 5.86 21.39
CA VAL A 73 -11.66 6.55 20.09
C VAL A 73 -11.88 5.58 18.93
N GLY A 74 -11.63 4.27 19.14
CA GLY A 74 -11.82 3.25 18.11
C GLY A 74 -10.99 3.50 16.85
N LEU A 75 -9.74 3.97 17.02
CA LEU A 75 -8.81 4.31 15.93
C LEU A 75 -8.67 3.13 14.95
N ARG A 76 -8.65 3.46 13.66
CA ARG A 76 -8.46 2.49 12.57
C ARG A 76 -7.49 3.03 11.55
N CYS A 77 -6.68 2.16 10.99
CA CYS A 77 -5.89 2.46 9.81
C CYS A 77 -6.07 1.35 8.78
N THR A 78 -5.99 1.72 7.50
CA THR A 78 -6.00 0.77 6.41
C THR A 78 -4.60 0.71 5.82
N VAL A 79 -4.04 -0.50 5.77
CA VAL A 79 -2.75 -0.78 5.16
C VAL A 79 -2.93 -1.67 3.94
N PHE A 80 -2.13 -1.42 2.91
CA PHE A 80 -2.02 -2.29 1.75
C PHE A 80 -0.77 -3.13 1.90
N TYR A 81 -0.94 -4.45 1.75
CA TYR A 81 0.18 -5.38 1.58
C TYR A 81 0.47 -5.50 0.09
N CYS A 82 1.66 -5.09 -0.32
CA CYS A 82 2.03 -4.90 -1.72
C CYS A 82 3.23 -5.78 -2.09
N ASP A 83 3.16 -6.34 -3.30
CA ASP A 83 4.30 -6.91 -4.00
C ASP A 83 4.94 -5.81 -4.86
N TRP A 84 6.10 -5.30 -4.43
CA TRP A 84 6.82 -4.22 -5.14
C TRP A 84 7.76 -4.75 -6.24
N HIS A 85 7.84 -4.00 -7.33
CA HIS A 85 8.78 -4.23 -8.41
C HIS A 85 10.10 -3.49 -8.18
N ASP A 86 11.17 -3.98 -8.80
CA ASP A 86 12.48 -3.31 -8.81
C ASP A 86 12.29 -1.90 -9.37
N ASN A 87 12.64 -0.87 -8.60
CA ASN A 87 12.49 0.53 -9.00
C ASN A 87 13.78 1.11 -9.62
N THR A 88 14.82 0.29 -9.82
CA THR A 88 16.09 0.74 -10.42
C THR A 88 15.85 1.28 -11.84
N PRO A 89 16.28 2.53 -12.15
CA PRO A 89 16.16 3.11 -13.48
C PRO A 89 16.81 2.23 -14.56
N ASP A 90 16.17 2.14 -15.73
CA ASP A 90 16.59 1.36 -16.91
C ASP A 90 16.74 -0.16 -16.70
N ARG A 91 16.38 -0.66 -15.52
CA ARG A 91 16.42 -2.09 -15.16
C ARG A 91 15.05 -2.60 -14.76
N GLY A 92 14.44 -1.93 -13.78
CA GLY A 92 13.15 -2.27 -13.21
C GLY A 92 12.05 -1.30 -13.65
N VAL A 93 12.39 -0.02 -13.80
CA VAL A 93 11.48 1.03 -14.26
C VAL A 93 12.14 1.84 -15.37
N ARG A 94 11.38 2.20 -16.39
CA ARG A 94 11.82 3.10 -17.46
C ARG A 94 10.70 4.06 -17.84
N THR A 95 11.01 5.34 -17.92
CA THR A 95 10.09 6.36 -18.42
C THR A 95 10.55 6.78 -19.81
N ASP A 96 9.62 6.78 -20.77
CA ASP A 96 9.92 7.20 -22.14
C ASP A 96 9.88 8.72 -22.32
N ALA A 97 10.20 9.19 -23.53
CA ALA A 97 10.21 10.62 -23.86
C ALA A 97 8.82 11.28 -23.78
N PHE A 98 7.74 10.49 -23.69
CA PHE A 98 6.36 10.97 -23.56
C PHE A 98 5.88 10.95 -22.09
N GLY A 99 6.74 10.56 -21.14
CA GLY A 99 6.39 10.45 -19.73
C GLY A 99 5.65 9.17 -19.37
N VAL A 100 5.59 8.18 -20.26
CA VAL A 100 4.97 6.88 -19.96
C VAL A 100 5.97 6.02 -19.20
N THR A 101 5.59 5.63 -17.98
CA THR A 101 6.41 4.75 -17.14
C THR A 101 6.06 3.28 -17.37
N SER A 102 7.07 2.49 -17.74
CA SER A 102 6.99 1.04 -17.89
C SER A 102 7.71 0.35 -16.74
N VAL A 103 7.06 -0.68 -16.18
CA VAL A 103 7.59 -1.45 -15.04
C VAL A 103 7.85 -2.90 -15.46
N ASN A 104 9.04 -3.41 -15.14
CA ASN A 104 9.42 -4.79 -15.42
C ASN A 104 8.84 -5.74 -14.36
N SER A 105 7.68 -6.32 -14.66
CA SER A 105 6.95 -7.19 -13.73
C SER A 105 7.71 -8.46 -13.29
N ARG A 106 8.76 -8.87 -14.03
CA ARG A 106 9.60 -10.02 -13.67
C ARG A 106 10.66 -9.69 -12.63
N ARG A 107 10.95 -8.41 -12.40
CA ARG A 107 11.92 -7.93 -11.41
C ARG A 107 11.15 -7.49 -10.17
N LYS A 108 11.33 -8.24 -9.08
CA LYS A 108 10.79 -7.86 -7.77
C LYS A 108 11.83 -7.07 -7.00
N LEU A 109 11.37 -6.09 -6.23
CA LEU A 109 12.19 -5.51 -5.17
C LEU A 109 12.54 -6.64 -4.18
N GLN A 110 13.72 -6.60 -3.56
CA GLN A 110 14.11 -7.57 -2.54
C GLN A 110 14.37 -6.83 -1.24
N TYR A 111 14.07 -7.45 -0.09
CA TYR A 111 14.34 -6.91 1.25
C TYR A 111 13.72 -5.52 1.49
N TYR A 112 12.40 -5.47 1.59
CA TYR A 112 11.65 -4.22 1.79
C TYR A 112 10.48 -4.43 2.76
N ASP A 113 9.93 -3.33 3.29
CA ASP A 113 8.65 -3.35 4.00
C ASP A 113 7.49 -3.38 2.99
N PRO A 114 6.69 -4.44 2.93
CA PRO A 114 5.65 -4.56 1.92
C PRO A 114 4.37 -3.81 2.30
N PHE A 115 4.33 -3.12 3.43
CA PHE A 115 3.16 -2.40 3.89
C PHE A 115 3.25 -0.90 3.62
N ILE A 116 2.17 -0.33 3.09
CA ILE A 116 1.96 1.11 3.02
C ILE A 116 0.59 1.47 3.61
N LEU A 117 0.44 2.69 4.12
CA LEU A 117 -0.88 3.21 4.47
C LEU A 117 -1.66 3.49 3.19
N ALA A 118 -2.97 3.28 3.21
CA ALA A 118 -3.84 3.64 2.08
C ALA A 118 -3.78 5.14 1.72
N SER A 119 -3.36 6.00 2.66
CA SER A 119 -3.14 7.43 2.42
C SER A 119 -1.86 7.76 1.65
N GLN A 120 -0.94 6.81 1.54
CA GLN A 120 0.34 6.91 0.82
C GLN A 120 0.28 6.25 -0.56
N ALA A 121 -0.87 5.69 -0.93
CA ALA A 121 -1.06 4.97 -2.18
C ALA A 121 -1.71 5.87 -3.25
N ASP A 122 -1.16 5.83 -4.46
CA ASP A 122 -1.72 6.40 -5.67
C ASP A 122 -1.82 5.30 -6.77
N GLN A 123 -2.47 5.61 -7.91
CA GLN A 123 -2.63 4.71 -9.07
C GLN A 123 -2.48 5.46 -10.40
#